data_AF-A0AAJ1ZEA7-F1
#
_entry.id   AF-A0AAJ1ZEA7-F1
#
_cell.length_a   1.000
_cell.length_b   1.000
_cell.length_c   1.000
_cell.angle_alpha   90.00
_cell.angle_beta   90.00
_cell.angle_gamma   90.00
#
_symmetry.space_group_name_H-M   'P 1'
#
loop_
_entity.id
_entity.type
_entity.pdbx_description
1 polymer ?
#
loop_
_entity_poly.entity_id
_entity_poly.type
_entity_poly.pdbx_seq_one_letter_code
_entity_poly.pdbx_strand_id
1 'polypeptide(L)'
;MRARAMQGRSASASRVVHRGQHFLATPGGWLFVTLAVVILVIMATSPRHVSAVLDQDNYLEYFRRTTWDWFVSTYKARTSTLAFIISTVTEEFGWRAWVVGLNALGFTPETGVRITVVMLNALVFIALLEVRRPLLGLVLWAVVPMALATVGTFQIRQGMAFGIAMLFTLRYHRPVTGWVLACFVHTTFAIPALLLLTIRLCGDRRRLAFASASAMAFVLVSSAGFLFRNFGGRRIEEYSGYQNDFTIKLVILLVIYMTASIVFLYSEWKNRPAAKSTVWTELCTMHIVLVLYLLLAFVLFPFGKGRVWYCIPLMMIFIMPQIRFRNAFSIWWVVGIMLVLSAEVIKSYYEGVYAYFIGS
;
A
#
# COMPACT_ATOMS: atom_id res chain seq x y z
N MET A 1 26.46 -24.11 3.85
CA MET A 1 25.35 -23.28 4.39
C MET A 1 24.42 -22.63 3.34
N ARG A 2 24.86 -22.33 2.09
CA ARG A 2 23.98 -21.75 1.04
C ARG A 2 22.86 -22.69 0.53
N ALA A 3 23.07 -24.01 0.49
CA ALA A 3 22.08 -24.97 -0.01
C ALA A 3 20.82 -25.11 0.87
N ARG A 4 20.96 -25.03 2.21
CA ARG A 4 19.82 -25.09 3.16
C ARG A 4 18.92 -23.84 3.10
N ALA A 5 19.47 -22.67 2.76
CA ALA A 5 18.70 -21.44 2.60
C ALA A 5 17.85 -21.45 1.31
N MET A 6 18.32 -22.10 0.24
CA MET A 6 17.54 -22.30 -0.99
C MET A 6 16.42 -23.33 -0.79
N GLN A 7 16.69 -24.45 -0.10
CA GLN A 7 15.67 -25.47 0.19
C GLN A 7 14.49 -24.91 1.02
N GLY A 8 14.76 -24.08 2.05
CA GLY A 8 13.71 -23.45 2.86
C GLY A 8 12.84 -22.44 2.10
N ARG A 9 13.40 -21.71 1.12
CA ARG A 9 12.64 -20.80 0.25
C ARG A 9 11.77 -21.58 -0.74
N SER A 10 12.26 -22.69 -1.30
CA SER A 10 11.48 -23.53 -2.22
C SER A 10 10.28 -24.21 -1.53
N ALA A 11 10.44 -24.64 -0.27
CA ALA A 11 9.38 -25.29 0.50
C ALA A 11 8.29 -24.32 0.98
N SER A 12 8.64 -23.06 1.25
CA SER A 12 7.68 -22.01 1.60
C SER A 12 6.89 -21.55 0.36
N ALA A 13 7.59 -21.32 -0.77
CA ALA A 13 6.95 -20.90 -2.02
C ALA A 13 6.02 -22.01 -2.57
N SER A 14 6.46 -23.27 -2.56
CA SER A 14 5.63 -24.40 -3.02
C SER A 14 4.36 -24.59 -2.19
N ARG A 15 4.40 -24.44 -0.87
CA ARG A 15 3.19 -24.54 -0.01
C ARG A 15 2.17 -23.42 -0.26
N VAL A 16 2.64 -22.24 -0.64
CA VAL A 16 1.80 -21.05 -0.88
C VAL A 16 1.19 -21.12 -2.29
N VAL A 17 1.97 -21.47 -3.30
CA VAL A 17 1.46 -21.80 -4.65
C VAL A 17 0.43 -22.92 -4.61
N HIS A 18 0.68 -23.99 -3.82
CA HIS A 18 -0.31 -25.05 -3.62
C HIS A 18 -1.61 -24.55 -2.96
N ARG A 19 -1.54 -23.55 -2.07
CA ARG A 19 -2.73 -23.04 -1.37
C ARG A 19 -3.63 -22.22 -2.29
N GLY A 20 -3.05 -21.34 -3.11
CA GLY A 20 -3.78 -20.59 -4.12
C GLY A 20 -4.44 -21.53 -5.14
N GLN A 21 -3.71 -22.54 -5.62
CA GLN A 21 -4.23 -23.57 -6.53
C GLN A 21 -5.38 -24.39 -5.91
N HIS A 22 -5.29 -24.75 -4.63
CA HIS A 22 -6.37 -25.44 -3.94
C HIS A 22 -7.60 -24.56 -3.72
N PHE A 23 -7.45 -23.26 -3.43
CA PHE A 23 -8.59 -22.35 -3.27
C PHE A 23 -9.36 -22.18 -4.57
N LEU A 24 -8.67 -22.04 -5.71
CA LEU A 24 -9.27 -21.90 -7.02
C LEU A 24 -10.12 -23.12 -7.44
N ALA A 25 -9.85 -24.30 -6.88
CA ALA A 25 -10.66 -25.50 -7.09
C ALA A 25 -11.96 -25.54 -6.26
N THR A 26 -12.17 -24.58 -5.35
CA THR A 26 -13.38 -24.50 -4.51
C THR A 26 -14.43 -23.56 -5.12
N PRO A 27 -15.73 -23.70 -4.80
CA PRO A 27 -16.76 -22.75 -5.23
C PRO A 27 -16.45 -21.30 -4.86
N GLY A 28 -15.82 -21.07 -3.71
CA GLY A 28 -15.37 -19.73 -3.30
C GLY A 28 -14.24 -19.17 -4.18
N GLY A 29 -13.39 -20.05 -4.72
CA GLY A 29 -12.36 -19.69 -5.70
C GLY A 29 -12.95 -19.26 -7.03
N TRP A 30 -13.91 -20.04 -7.54
CA TRP A 30 -14.67 -19.67 -8.74
C TRP A 30 -15.41 -18.35 -8.58
N LEU A 31 -16.08 -18.15 -7.45
CA LEU A 31 -16.74 -16.89 -7.14
C LEU A 31 -15.75 -15.72 -7.12
N PHE A 32 -14.59 -15.89 -6.49
CA PHE A 32 -13.54 -14.86 -6.45
C PHE A 32 -13.06 -14.49 -7.86
N VAL A 33 -12.73 -15.48 -8.69
CA VAL A 33 -12.26 -15.24 -10.07
C VAL A 33 -13.34 -14.56 -10.89
N THR A 34 -14.58 -15.04 -10.79
CA THR A 34 -15.71 -14.47 -11.53
C THR A 34 -15.91 -13.00 -11.14
N LEU A 35 -15.98 -12.70 -9.85
CA LEU A 35 -16.12 -11.32 -9.38
C LEU A 35 -14.92 -10.45 -9.79
N ALA A 36 -13.70 -10.95 -9.64
CA ALA A 36 -12.49 -10.22 -10.03
C ALA A 36 -12.50 -9.88 -11.53
N VAL A 37 -12.83 -10.86 -12.39
CA VAL A 37 -12.90 -10.66 -13.85
C VAL A 37 -14.02 -9.68 -14.19
N VAL A 38 -15.21 -9.84 -13.61
CA VAL A 38 -16.34 -8.92 -13.83
C VAL A 38 -15.96 -7.49 -13.43
N ILE A 39 -15.32 -7.29 -12.28
CA ILE A 39 -14.85 -5.97 -11.83
C ILE A 39 -13.83 -5.39 -12.83
N LEU A 40 -12.84 -6.18 -13.27
CA LEU A 40 -11.84 -5.72 -14.23
C LEU A 40 -12.44 -5.37 -15.58
N VAL A 41 -13.40 -6.16 -16.07
CA VAL A 41 -14.11 -5.89 -17.32
C VAL A 41 -14.90 -4.59 -17.20
N ILE A 42 -15.68 -4.41 -16.12
CA ILE A 42 -16.41 -3.17 -15.86
C ILE A 42 -15.45 -1.97 -15.84
N MET A 43 -14.31 -2.07 -15.15
CA MET A 43 -13.30 -1.00 -15.13
C MET A 43 -12.68 -0.74 -16.52
N ALA A 44 -12.55 -1.77 -17.34
CA ALA A 44 -11.98 -1.68 -18.69
C ALA A 44 -12.99 -1.18 -19.75
N THR A 45 -14.29 -1.39 -19.56
CA THR A 45 -15.30 -1.11 -20.60
C THR A 45 -16.23 0.03 -20.24
N SER A 46 -16.47 0.31 -18.96
CA SER A 46 -17.42 1.34 -18.56
C SER A 46 -17.04 2.72 -19.13
N PRO A 47 -18.03 3.51 -19.57
CA PRO A 47 -17.82 4.92 -19.89
C PRO A 47 -17.20 5.63 -18.69
N ARG A 48 -16.33 6.62 -18.96
CA ARG A 48 -15.68 7.42 -17.91
C ARG A 48 -16.75 8.26 -17.20
N HIS A 49 -17.32 7.73 -16.14
CA HIS A 49 -18.01 8.51 -15.13
C HIS A 49 -16.99 8.84 -14.02
N VAL A 50 -16.85 10.13 -13.71
CA VAL A 50 -15.96 10.68 -12.66
C VAL A 50 -16.15 9.98 -11.30
N SER A 51 -17.30 9.35 -11.09
CA SER A 51 -17.73 8.64 -9.88
C SER A 51 -17.31 7.17 -9.78
N ALA A 52 -16.87 6.53 -10.86
CA ALA A 52 -16.72 5.07 -10.91
C ALA A 52 -15.28 4.55 -10.81
N VAL A 53 -14.29 5.42 -11.00
CA VAL A 53 -12.89 5.02 -11.13
C VAL A 53 -12.01 6.01 -10.37
N LEU A 54 -10.88 5.56 -9.83
CA LEU A 54 -9.75 6.39 -9.35
C LEU A 54 -9.15 7.32 -10.45
N ASP A 55 -9.90 7.60 -11.52
CA ASP A 55 -9.51 8.35 -12.70
C ASP A 55 -9.81 9.83 -12.48
N GLN A 56 -8.90 10.51 -11.79
CA GLN A 56 -8.96 11.96 -11.59
C GLN A 56 -8.43 12.68 -12.85
N ASP A 57 -9.02 13.81 -13.23
CA ASP A 57 -8.61 14.59 -14.42
C ASP A 57 -7.15 15.07 -14.35
N ASN A 58 -6.61 15.22 -13.15
CA ASN A 58 -5.19 15.50 -12.94
C ASN A 58 -4.27 14.41 -13.55
N TYR A 59 -4.73 13.16 -13.65
CA TYR A 59 -3.98 12.07 -14.26
C TYR A 59 -4.04 12.12 -15.78
N LEU A 60 -5.16 12.52 -16.38
CA LEU A 60 -5.17 12.78 -17.82
C LEU A 60 -4.14 13.84 -18.18
N GLU A 61 -4.14 14.94 -17.44
CA GLU A 61 -3.18 16.01 -17.67
C GLU A 61 -1.74 15.56 -17.43
N TYR A 62 -1.52 14.73 -16.40
CA TYR A 62 -0.23 14.12 -16.14
C TYR A 62 0.23 13.24 -17.31
N PHE A 63 -0.64 12.38 -17.83
CA PHE A 63 -0.35 11.52 -18.97
C PHE A 63 -0.08 12.33 -20.25
N ARG A 64 -0.80 13.44 -20.46
CA ARG A 64 -0.57 14.37 -21.58
C ARG A 64 0.80 15.06 -21.50
N ARG A 65 1.20 15.51 -20.30
CA ARG A 65 2.42 16.31 -20.11
C ARG A 65 3.69 15.49 -19.90
N THR A 66 3.58 14.21 -19.55
CA THR A 66 4.75 13.39 -19.22
C THR A 66 5.42 12.89 -20.49
N THR A 67 6.60 13.44 -20.79
CA THR A 67 7.44 13.07 -21.92
C THR A 67 8.82 12.59 -21.49
N TRP A 68 9.58 12.05 -22.45
CA TRP A 68 10.97 11.62 -22.25
C TRP A 68 11.92 12.78 -21.87
N ASP A 69 11.54 14.02 -22.18
CA ASP A 69 12.36 15.21 -21.94
C ASP A 69 12.69 15.44 -20.47
N TRP A 70 11.81 15.00 -19.56
CA TRP A 70 12.10 15.01 -18.13
C TRP A 70 13.39 14.22 -17.82
N PHE A 71 13.55 13.01 -18.35
CA PHE A 71 14.71 12.17 -18.05
C PHE A 71 16.00 12.80 -18.61
N VAL A 72 15.91 13.33 -19.84
CA VAL A 72 17.02 14.03 -20.51
C VAL A 72 17.42 15.29 -19.74
N SER A 73 16.46 16.10 -19.32
CA SER A 73 16.72 17.33 -18.55
C SER A 73 17.29 17.04 -17.17
N THR A 74 16.74 16.06 -16.44
CA THR A 74 17.29 15.60 -15.14
C THR A 74 18.72 15.08 -15.29
N TYR A 75 19.01 14.33 -16.36
CA TYR A 75 20.36 13.86 -16.63
C TYR A 75 21.30 15.01 -16.94
N LYS A 76 20.92 15.94 -17.82
CA LYS A 76 21.77 17.11 -18.18
C LYS A 76 22.02 18.04 -17.00
N ALA A 77 21.05 18.22 -16.11
CA ALA A 77 21.15 19.11 -14.94
C ALA A 77 21.86 18.48 -13.73
N ARG A 78 22.36 17.24 -13.83
CA ARG A 78 22.95 16.54 -12.67
C ARG A 78 24.26 17.19 -12.22
N THR A 79 24.38 17.44 -10.92
CA THR A 79 25.63 17.90 -10.28
C THR A 79 26.56 16.75 -9.92
N SER A 80 26.01 15.56 -9.69
CA SER A 80 26.75 14.32 -9.44
C SER A 80 25.91 13.10 -9.78
N THR A 81 26.56 11.94 -9.93
CA THR A 81 25.86 10.65 -10.14
C THR A 81 24.92 10.31 -8.98
N LEU A 82 25.34 10.59 -7.74
CA LEU A 82 24.50 10.35 -6.56
C LEU A 82 23.28 11.26 -6.55
N ALA A 83 23.46 12.55 -6.85
CA ALA A 83 22.35 13.51 -6.95
C ALA A 83 21.37 13.11 -8.06
N PHE A 84 21.86 12.60 -9.19
CA PHE A 84 21.01 12.07 -10.27
C PHE A 84 20.17 10.88 -9.81
N ILE A 85 20.77 9.92 -9.12
CA ILE A 85 20.05 8.75 -8.58
C ILE A 85 18.98 9.18 -7.58
N ILE A 86 19.32 10.06 -6.65
CA ILE A 86 18.37 10.60 -5.66
C ILE A 86 17.22 11.31 -6.38
N SER A 87 17.54 12.21 -7.31
CA SER A 87 16.53 12.95 -8.09
C SER A 87 15.59 12.01 -8.85
N THR A 88 16.14 10.98 -9.50
CA THR A 88 15.38 9.98 -10.25
C THR A 88 14.39 9.23 -9.36
N VAL A 89 14.80 8.84 -8.15
CA VAL A 89 13.91 8.18 -7.18
C VAL A 89 12.86 9.15 -6.62
N THR A 90 13.26 10.37 -6.26
CA THR A 90 12.33 11.38 -5.71
C THR A 90 11.31 11.87 -6.72
N GLU A 91 11.62 11.79 -8.01
CA GLU A 91 10.74 12.14 -9.14
C GLU A 91 9.85 10.98 -9.60
N GLU A 92 9.80 9.86 -8.85
CA GLU A 92 8.92 8.73 -9.12
C GLU A 92 9.20 8.11 -10.50
N PHE A 93 10.47 7.84 -10.80
CA PHE A 93 10.92 7.31 -12.10
C PHE A 93 10.10 6.12 -12.61
N GLY A 94 9.75 5.17 -11.75
CA GLY A 94 8.95 4.00 -12.14
C GLY A 94 7.55 4.38 -12.63
N TRP A 95 6.92 5.37 -11.99
CA TRP A 95 5.63 5.90 -12.44
C TRP A 95 5.76 6.63 -13.78
N ARG A 96 6.75 7.52 -13.91
CA ARG A 96 6.98 8.27 -15.15
C ARG A 96 7.36 7.33 -16.31
N ALA A 97 8.21 6.34 -16.07
CA ALA A 97 8.59 5.35 -17.07
C ALA A 97 7.39 4.52 -17.55
N TRP A 98 6.46 4.17 -16.64
CA TRP A 98 5.20 3.52 -17.00
C TRP A 98 4.34 4.40 -17.93
N VAL A 99 4.16 5.68 -17.57
CA VAL A 99 3.39 6.64 -18.38
C VAL A 99 4.02 6.85 -19.76
N VAL A 100 5.34 7.09 -19.82
CA VAL A 100 6.07 7.23 -21.09
C VAL A 100 5.96 5.96 -21.93
N GLY A 101 6.05 4.78 -21.30
CA GLY A 101 5.88 3.50 -21.99
C GLY A 101 4.50 3.35 -22.63
N LEU A 102 3.43 3.68 -21.91
CA LEU A 102 2.07 3.64 -22.47
C LEU A 102 1.88 4.66 -23.60
N ASN A 103 2.40 5.87 -23.44
CA ASN A 103 2.35 6.90 -24.49
C ASN A 103 3.14 6.46 -25.74
N ALA A 104 4.31 5.84 -25.56
CA ALA A 104 5.14 5.33 -26.67
C ALA A 104 4.48 4.16 -27.42
N LEU A 105 3.59 3.40 -26.77
CA LEU A 105 2.77 2.37 -27.41
C LEU A 105 1.57 2.94 -28.19
N GLY A 106 1.40 4.28 -28.22
CA GLY A 106 0.35 4.96 -28.97
C GLY A 106 -1.01 5.02 -28.25
N PHE A 107 -1.07 4.71 -26.96
CA PHE A 107 -2.31 4.84 -26.19
C PHE A 107 -2.63 6.30 -25.89
N THR A 108 -3.92 6.67 -26.01
CA THR A 108 -4.38 7.98 -25.54
C THR A 108 -4.25 8.10 -24.02
N PRO A 109 -4.15 9.31 -23.45
CA PRO A 109 -4.11 9.51 -22.00
C PRO A 109 -5.25 8.80 -21.26
N GLU A 110 -6.47 8.86 -21.79
CA GLU A 110 -7.66 8.20 -21.25
C GLU A 110 -7.50 6.68 -21.22
N THR A 111 -6.97 6.12 -22.31
CA THR A 111 -6.68 4.68 -22.40
C THR A 111 -5.56 4.28 -21.45
N GLY A 112 -4.51 5.11 -21.33
CA GLY A 112 -3.39 4.88 -20.43
C GLY A 112 -3.78 4.86 -18.96
N VAL A 113 -4.62 5.81 -18.52
CA VAL A 113 -5.17 5.81 -17.15
C VAL A 113 -6.02 4.56 -16.91
N ARG A 114 -6.87 4.19 -17.88
CA ARG A 114 -7.70 2.99 -17.78
C ARG A 114 -6.87 1.71 -17.66
N ILE A 115 -5.85 1.54 -18.50
CA ILE A 115 -4.91 0.41 -18.40
C ILE A 115 -4.26 0.37 -17.02
N THR A 116 -3.88 1.54 -16.48
CA THR A 116 -3.27 1.64 -15.15
C THR A 116 -4.22 1.20 -14.04
N VAL A 117 -5.49 1.59 -14.10
CA VAL A 117 -6.53 1.15 -13.16
C VAL A 117 -6.78 -0.36 -13.25
N VAL A 118 -6.87 -0.91 -14.46
CA VAL A 118 -7.04 -2.36 -14.64
C VAL A 118 -5.82 -3.09 -14.08
N MET A 119 -4.60 -2.62 -14.40
CA MET A 119 -3.36 -3.22 -13.94
C MET A 119 -3.24 -3.19 -12.42
N LEU A 120 -3.50 -2.05 -11.77
CA LEU A 120 -3.39 -1.96 -10.30
C LEU A 120 -4.37 -2.91 -9.60
N ASN A 121 -5.60 -3.03 -10.09
CA ASN A 121 -6.60 -3.93 -9.52
C ASN A 121 -6.21 -5.39 -9.74
N ALA A 122 -5.72 -5.74 -10.94
CA ALA A 122 -5.23 -7.08 -11.25
C ALA A 122 -4.08 -7.49 -10.32
N LEU A 123 -3.10 -6.60 -10.10
CA LEU A 123 -1.98 -6.86 -9.17
C LEU A 123 -2.48 -7.16 -7.75
N VAL A 124 -3.45 -6.39 -7.27
CA VAL A 124 -4.04 -6.59 -5.94
C VAL A 124 -4.83 -7.89 -5.87
N PHE A 125 -5.67 -8.19 -6.86
CA PHE A 125 -6.46 -9.42 -6.90
C PHE A 125 -5.57 -10.67 -6.93
N ILE A 126 -4.48 -10.63 -7.68
CA ILE A 126 -3.48 -11.72 -7.67
C ILE A 126 -2.83 -11.83 -6.28
N ALA A 127 -2.48 -10.73 -5.64
CA ALA A 127 -1.92 -10.76 -4.28
C ALA A 127 -2.93 -11.30 -3.24
N LEU A 128 -4.23 -11.01 -3.40
CA LEU A 128 -5.30 -11.46 -2.52
C LEU A 128 -5.50 -12.97 -2.55
N LEU A 129 -5.17 -13.66 -3.64
CA LEU A 129 -5.23 -15.12 -3.71
C LEU A 129 -4.33 -15.80 -2.65
N GLU A 130 -3.33 -15.09 -2.13
CA GLU A 130 -2.40 -15.61 -1.12
C GLU A 130 -2.88 -15.42 0.32
N VAL A 131 -3.99 -14.72 0.53
CA VAL A 131 -4.58 -14.54 1.86
C VAL A 131 -5.47 -15.72 2.22
N ARG A 132 -5.69 -15.94 3.53
CA ARG A 132 -6.54 -17.05 4.00
C ARG A 132 -8.00 -16.94 3.52
N ARG A 133 -8.52 -15.73 3.29
CA ARG A 133 -9.92 -15.48 2.89
C ARG A 133 -9.98 -14.46 1.75
N PRO A 134 -9.68 -14.85 0.51
CA PRO A 134 -9.56 -13.93 -0.62
C PRO A 134 -10.84 -13.10 -0.88
N LEU A 135 -12.02 -13.70 -0.72
CA LEU A 135 -13.31 -13.02 -0.88
C LEU A 135 -13.50 -11.84 0.11
N LEU A 136 -13.10 -12.01 1.37
CA LEU A 136 -13.16 -10.92 2.35
C LEU A 136 -12.20 -9.78 1.95
N GLY A 137 -11.01 -10.15 1.45
CA GLY A 137 -10.07 -9.16 0.93
C GLY A 137 -10.59 -8.42 -0.30
N LEU A 138 -11.33 -9.10 -1.19
CA LEU A 138 -11.95 -8.49 -2.36
C LEU A 138 -13.03 -7.47 -1.94
N VAL A 139 -13.88 -7.82 -0.98
CA VAL A 139 -14.89 -6.89 -0.42
C VAL A 139 -14.22 -5.68 0.22
N LEU A 140 -13.18 -5.90 1.03
CA LEU A 140 -12.39 -4.81 1.63
C LEU A 140 -11.73 -3.91 0.57
N TRP A 141 -11.22 -4.49 -0.52
CA TRP A 141 -10.64 -3.74 -1.63
C TRP A 141 -11.67 -2.97 -2.46
N ALA A 142 -12.92 -3.42 -2.54
CA ALA A 142 -13.97 -2.64 -3.20
C ALA A 142 -14.33 -1.38 -2.39
N VAL A 143 -14.24 -1.45 -1.06
CA VAL A 143 -14.72 -0.41 -0.15
C VAL A 143 -13.63 0.60 0.24
N VAL A 144 -12.48 0.11 0.71
CA VAL A 144 -11.45 0.95 1.35
C VAL A 144 -10.77 1.93 0.38
N PRO A 145 -10.26 1.51 -0.80
CA PRO A 145 -9.69 2.41 -1.78
C PRO A 145 -10.67 3.49 -2.25
N MET A 146 -11.94 3.14 -2.44
CA MET A 146 -12.98 4.10 -2.84
C MET A 146 -13.19 5.17 -1.75
N ALA A 147 -13.29 4.77 -0.49
CA ALA A 147 -13.41 5.72 0.62
C ALA A 147 -12.17 6.62 0.77
N LEU A 148 -10.97 6.07 0.58
CA LEU A 148 -9.75 6.89 0.64
C LEU A 148 -9.64 7.85 -0.56
N ALA A 149 -10.10 7.42 -1.74
CA ALA A 149 -10.16 8.25 -2.93
C ALA A 149 -11.15 9.41 -2.78
N THR A 150 -12.32 9.15 -2.17
CA THR A 150 -13.35 10.18 -1.97
C THR A 150 -12.86 11.27 -1.04
N VAL A 151 -12.07 10.94 -0.03
CA VAL A 151 -11.44 11.94 0.87
C VAL A 151 -10.19 12.57 0.23
N GLY A 152 -9.92 12.32 -1.06
CA GLY A 152 -8.79 12.91 -1.81
C GLY A 152 -7.42 12.35 -1.43
N THR A 153 -7.38 11.26 -0.67
CA THR A 153 -6.16 10.79 0.00
C THR A 153 -5.53 9.56 -0.64
N PHE A 154 -6.23 8.94 -1.59
CA PHE A 154 -5.74 7.80 -2.36
C PHE A 154 -5.80 8.03 -3.86
N GLN A 155 -4.71 7.66 -4.52
CA GLN A 155 -4.38 8.04 -5.89
C GLN A 155 -3.97 6.80 -6.70
N ILE A 156 -4.20 6.76 -8.03
CA ILE A 156 -3.88 5.56 -8.85
C ILE A 156 -2.43 5.14 -8.75
N ARG A 157 -1.50 6.10 -8.69
CA ARG A 157 -0.06 5.83 -8.50
C ARG A 157 0.24 5.16 -7.16
N GLN A 158 -0.46 5.55 -6.10
CA GLN A 158 -0.32 4.94 -4.77
C GLN A 158 -0.90 3.53 -4.77
N GLY A 159 -2.03 3.32 -5.44
CA GLY A 159 -2.63 1.99 -5.60
C GLY A 159 -1.78 1.05 -6.43
N MET A 160 -1.18 1.52 -7.53
CA MET A 160 -0.24 0.75 -8.32
C MET A 160 0.99 0.37 -7.51
N ALA A 161 1.60 1.34 -6.80
CA ALA A 161 2.74 1.09 -5.91
C ALA A 161 2.41 0.05 -4.82
N PHE A 162 1.24 0.18 -4.18
CA PHE A 162 0.76 -0.78 -3.18
C PHE A 162 0.51 -2.18 -3.76
N GLY A 163 -0.12 -2.27 -4.93
CA GLY A 163 -0.34 -3.54 -5.63
C GLY A 163 0.96 -4.27 -5.95
N ILE A 164 1.97 -3.55 -6.45
CA ILE A 164 3.32 -4.11 -6.66
C ILE A 164 3.92 -4.59 -5.34
N ALA A 165 3.88 -3.76 -4.29
CA ALA A 165 4.42 -4.12 -2.99
C ALA A 165 3.79 -5.41 -2.45
N MET A 166 2.46 -5.52 -2.50
CA MET A 166 1.72 -6.67 -1.97
C MET A 166 1.90 -7.91 -2.83
N LEU A 167 1.93 -7.80 -4.16
CA LEU A 167 2.22 -8.93 -5.06
C LEU A 167 3.59 -9.54 -4.73
N PHE A 168 4.64 -8.71 -4.69
CA PHE A 168 5.98 -9.19 -4.39
C PHE A 168 6.11 -9.72 -2.96
N THR A 169 5.44 -9.10 -2.01
CA THR A 169 5.46 -9.53 -0.62
C THR A 169 4.77 -10.89 -0.44
N LEU A 170 3.56 -11.06 -0.98
CA LEU A 170 2.73 -12.22 -0.72
C LEU A 170 2.97 -13.36 -1.72
N ARG A 171 2.94 -13.08 -3.02
CA ARG A 171 3.09 -14.10 -4.08
C ARG A 171 4.53 -14.52 -4.26
N TYR A 172 5.45 -13.56 -4.33
CA TYR A 172 6.87 -13.84 -4.59
C TYR A 172 7.72 -13.98 -3.32
N HIS A 173 7.16 -13.71 -2.14
CA HIS A 173 7.88 -13.75 -0.86
C HIS A 173 9.17 -12.91 -0.84
N ARG A 174 9.15 -11.78 -1.56
CA ARG A 174 10.24 -10.81 -1.63
C ARG A 174 9.76 -9.45 -1.09
N PRO A 175 9.46 -9.35 0.22
CA PRO A 175 8.95 -8.13 0.83
C PRO A 175 9.81 -6.90 0.51
N VAL A 176 11.10 -6.93 0.86
CA VAL A 176 12.00 -5.79 0.64
C VAL A 176 12.01 -5.34 -0.83
N THR A 177 12.12 -6.29 -1.77
CA THR A 177 12.09 -5.97 -3.20
C THR A 177 10.80 -5.29 -3.62
N GLY A 178 9.65 -5.83 -3.20
CA GLY A 178 8.34 -5.27 -3.54
C GLY A 178 8.16 -3.83 -3.05
N TRP A 179 8.51 -3.58 -1.78
CA TRP A 179 8.38 -2.26 -1.19
C TRP A 179 9.39 -1.26 -1.74
N VAL A 180 10.61 -1.69 -2.09
CA VAL A 180 11.59 -0.83 -2.79
C VAL A 180 11.12 -0.48 -4.21
N LEU A 181 10.57 -1.45 -4.97
CA LEU A 181 9.99 -1.17 -6.29
C LEU A 181 8.82 -0.18 -6.19
N ALA A 182 7.99 -0.31 -5.14
CA ALA A 182 6.92 0.62 -4.87
C ALA A 182 7.43 2.06 -4.64
N CYS A 183 8.62 2.26 -4.07
CA CYS A 183 9.23 3.59 -3.93
C CYS A 183 9.50 4.28 -5.27
N PHE A 184 9.86 3.51 -6.31
CA PHE A 184 10.07 4.07 -7.64
C PHE A 184 8.76 4.51 -8.30
N VAL A 185 7.63 3.93 -7.91
CA VAL A 185 6.30 4.34 -8.39
C VAL A 185 5.75 5.48 -7.53
N HIS A 186 5.91 5.42 -6.22
CA HIS A 186 5.47 6.47 -5.31
C HIS A 186 6.40 6.57 -4.09
N THR A 187 6.99 7.74 -3.92
CA THR A 187 8.09 7.98 -2.95
C THR A 187 7.73 7.70 -1.49
N THR A 188 6.44 7.80 -1.13
CA THR A 188 5.98 7.59 0.26
C THR A 188 6.19 6.16 0.76
N PHE A 189 6.32 5.19 -0.15
CA PHE A 189 6.64 3.80 0.19
C PHE A 189 8.07 3.63 0.71
N ALA A 190 8.92 4.66 0.64
CA ALA A 190 10.26 4.64 1.22
C ALA A 190 10.24 4.43 2.74
N ILE A 191 9.28 5.02 3.45
CA ILE A 191 9.14 4.85 4.90
C ILE A 191 8.87 3.37 5.24
N PRO A 192 7.79 2.73 4.76
CA PRO A 192 7.55 1.32 5.06
C PRO A 192 8.64 0.39 4.49
N ALA A 193 9.28 0.73 3.36
CA ALA A 193 10.42 -0.03 2.83
C ALA A 193 11.62 -0.05 3.80
N LEU A 194 12.00 1.08 4.36
CA LEU A 194 13.09 1.18 5.34
C LEU A 194 12.77 0.46 6.65
N LEU A 195 11.52 0.55 7.12
CA LEU A 195 11.07 -0.22 8.29
C LEU A 195 11.16 -1.72 8.03
N LEU A 196 10.68 -2.17 6.87
CA LEU A 196 10.70 -3.59 6.49
C LEU A 196 12.11 -4.13 6.28
N LEU A 197 13.00 -3.32 5.70
CA LEU A 197 14.43 -3.64 5.58
C LEU A 197 15.05 -3.80 6.98
N THR A 198 14.78 -2.88 7.89
CA THR A 198 15.26 -2.94 9.28
C THR A 198 14.80 -4.23 9.98
N ILE A 199 13.50 -4.56 9.87
CA ILE A 199 12.92 -5.80 10.42
C ILE A 199 13.65 -7.03 9.85
N ARG A 200 13.91 -7.04 8.54
CA ARG A 200 14.59 -8.15 7.86
C ARG A 200 16.04 -8.35 8.29
N LEU A 201 16.76 -7.25 8.55
CA LEU A 201 18.15 -7.30 9.03
C LEU A 201 18.26 -7.94 10.42
N CYS A 202 17.21 -7.84 11.24
CA CYS A 202 17.15 -8.48 12.57
C CYS A 202 16.87 -9.99 12.53
N GLY A 203 16.51 -10.55 11.37
CA GLY A 203 16.24 -11.98 11.19
C GLY A 203 15.07 -12.48 12.04
N ASP A 204 15.23 -13.65 12.67
CA ASP A 204 14.17 -14.30 13.48
C ASP A 204 13.99 -13.66 14.88
N ARG A 205 14.79 -12.65 15.25
CA ARG A 205 14.77 -12.02 16.57
C ARG A 205 13.65 -10.99 16.67
N ARG A 206 12.40 -11.45 16.86
CA ARG A 206 11.18 -10.64 16.86
C ARG A 206 11.24 -9.37 17.74
N ARG A 207 11.74 -9.49 18.98
CA ARG A 207 11.87 -8.34 19.90
C ARG A 207 12.88 -7.30 19.39
N LEU A 208 14.02 -7.76 18.88
CA LEU A 208 15.02 -6.89 18.28
C LEU A 208 14.47 -6.22 17.02
N ALA A 209 13.78 -6.97 16.16
CA ALA A 209 13.17 -6.42 14.95
C ALA A 209 12.17 -5.30 15.27
N PHE A 210 11.33 -5.49 16.29
CA PHE A 210 10.41 -4.45 16.75
C PHE A 210 11.16 -3.22 17.30
N ALA A 211 12.11 -3.43 18.21
CA ALA A 211 12.88 -2.34 18.82
C ALA A 211 13.68 -1.53 17.78
N SER A 212 14.39 -2.22 16.88
CA SER A 212 15.18 -1.59 15.82
C SER A 212 14.30 -0.85 14.82
N ALA A 213 13.15 -1.39 14.44
CA ALA A 213 12.22 -0.71 13.53
C ALA A 213 11.59 0.53 14.20
N SER A 214 11.25 0.45 15.49
CA SER A 214 10.77 1.61 16.26
C SER A 214 11.84 2.70 16.39
N ALA A 215 13.10 2.33 16.63
CA ALA A 215 14.22 3.27 16.61
C ALA A 215 14.38 3.92 15.23
N MET A 216 14.29 3.14 14.15
CA MET A 216 14.31 3.66 12.79
C MET A 216 13.14 4.63 12.53
N ALA A 217 11.93 4.31 12.99
CA ALA A 217 10.78 5.22 12.89
C ALA A 217 11.07 6.57 13.58
N PHE A 218 11.65 6.55 14.77
CA PHE A 218 12.07 7.78 15.47
C PHE A 218 13.08 8.58 14.66
N VAL A 219 14.14 7.93 14.16
CA VAL A 219 15.17 8.57 13.30
C VAL A 219 14.54 9.20 12.05
N LEU A 220 13.61 8.51 11.39
CA LEU A 220 12.90 9.03 10.21
C LEU A 220 12.04 10.24 10.53
N VAL A 221 11.34 10.26 11.67
CA VAL A 221 10.56 11.42 12.10
C VAL A 221 11.47 12.60 12.45
N SER A 222 12.53 12.37 13.23
CA SER A 222 13.47 13.42 13.65
C SER A 222 14.24 14.02 12.47
N SER A 223 14.54 13.22 11.45
CA SER A 223 15.22 13.69 10.22
C SER A 223 14.27 14.31 9.19
N ALA A 224 12.94 14.19 9.38
CA ALA A 224 11.96 14.66 8.41
C ALA A 224 12.12 16.16 8.11
N GLY A 225 12.31 16.99 9.13
CA GLY A 225 12.51 18.44 8.93
C GLY A 225 13.73 18.76 8.06
N PHE A 226 14.85 18.05 8.25
CA PHE A 226 16.05 18.19 7.43
C PHE A 226 15.81 17.70 5.99
N LEU A 227 15.19 16.52 5.82
CA LEU A 227 14.92 15.95 4.51
C LEU A 227 13.96 16.82 3.70
N PHE A 228 12.92 17.37 4.34
CA PHE A 228 11.98 18.28 3.68
C PHE A 228 12.63 19.60 3.28
N ARG A 229 13.50 20.19 4.10
CA ARG A 229 14.18 21.45 3.74
C ARG A 229 15.16 21.29 2.58
N ASN A 230 15.90 20.18 2.52
CA ASN A 230 16.96 19.99 1.53
C ASN A 230 16.49 19.28 0.25
N PHE A 231 15.44 18.45 0.34
CA PHE A 231 14.97 17.60 -0.77
C PHE A 231 13.46 17.75 -1.05
N GLY A 232 12.74 18.62 -0.34
CA GLY A 232 11.30 18.83 -0.53
C GLY A 232 10.93 19.62 -1.80
N GLY A 233 11.88 20.36 -2.38
CA GLY A 233 11.71 21.09 -3.65
C GLY A 233 10.54 22.10 -3.66
N ARG A 234 9.94 22.33 -4.85
CA ARG A 234 8.78 23.23 -5.08
C ARG A 234 7.54 22.91 -4.24
N ARG A 235 7.51 21.76 -3.58
CA ARG A 235 6.33 21.24 -2.91
C ARG A 235 6.23 21.71 -1.45
N ILE A 236 7.26 22.38 -0.90
CA ILE A 236 7.24 22.92 0.48
C ILE A 236 6.06 23.87 0.70
N GLU A 237 5.76 24.72 -0.28
CA GLU A 237 4.63 25.67 -0.25
C GLU A 237 3.27 24.98 -0.41
N GLU A 238 3.22 23.89 -1.18
CA GLU A 238 2.00 23.10 -1.36
C GLU A 238 1.63 22.33 -0.08
N TYR A 239 2.63 21.99 0.76
CA TYR A 239 2.43 21.22 1.99
C TYR A 239 2.18 22.05 3.24
N SER A 240 2.43 23.36 3.22
CA SER A 240 2.10 24.24 4.35
C SER A 240 0.60 24.41 4.55
N GLY A 241 -0.21 24.15 3.51
CA GLY A 241 -1.68 24.21 3.56
C GLY A 241 -2.38 22.95 4.11
N TYR A 242 -1.72 21.79 4.19
CA TYR A 242 -2.35 20.51 4.59
C TYR A 242 -2.46 20.29 6.12
N GLN A 243 -2.49 21.35 6.93
CA GLN A 243 -2.49 21.21 8.40
C GLN A 243 -3.81 20.65 8.98
N ASN A 244 -4.91 20.65 8.21
CA ASN A 244 -6.26 20.38 8.74
C ASN A 244 -6.72 18.91 8.69
N ASP A 245 -6.08 18.03 7.91
CA ASP A 245 -6.63 16.69 7.64
C ASP A 245 -6.22 15.63 8.68
N PHE A 246 -5.09 15.82 9.36
CA PHE A 246 -4.57 14.83 10.30
C PHE A 246 -4.97 15.15 11.74
N THR A 247 -6.17 14.71 12.11
CA THR A 247 -6.82 15.00 13.39
C THR A 247 -6.55 13.93 14.46
N ILE A 248 -6.83 14.24 15.73
CA ILE A 248 -6.83 13.25 16.82
C ILE A 248 -7.76 12.07 16.51
N LYS A 249 -8.90 12.32 15.84
CA LYS A 249 -9.83 11.27 15.39
C LYS A 249 -9.15 10.29 14.45
N LEU A 250 -8.39 10.79 13.46
CA LEU A 250 -7.62 9.94 12.57
C LEU A 250 -6.54 9.16 13.32
N VAL A 251 -5.84 9.78 14.28
CA VAL A 251 -4.86 9.07 15.12
C VAL A 251 -5.49 7.89 15.87
N ILE A 252 -6.64 8.12 16.52
CA ILE A 252 -7.38 7.07 17.21
C ILE A 252 -7.75 5.95 16.24
N LEU A 253 -8.22 6.29 15.05
CA LEU A 253 -8.56 5.33 14.01
C LEU A 253 -7.36 4.47 13.59
N LEU A 254 -6.20 5.09 13.35
CA LEU A 254 -4.97 4.37 12.97
C LEU A 254 -4.56 3.38 14.08
N VAL A 255 -4.71 3.77 15.35
CA VAL A 255 -4.49 2.90 16.51
C VAL A 255 -5.49 1.75 16.53
N ILE A 256 -6.77 1.98 16.22
CA ILE A 256 -7.78 0.92 16.08
C ILE A 256 -7.37 -0.05 14.97
N TYR A 257 -6.95 0.42 13.80
CA TYR A 257 -6.53 -0.46 12.70
C TYR A 257 -5.26 -1.26 13.03
N MET A 258 -4.31 -0.68 13.77
CA MET A 258 -3.10 -1.37 14.25
C MET A 258 -3.40 -2.65 15.02
N THR A 259 -4.52 -2.68 15.74
CA THR A 259 -4.89 -3.84 16.57
C THR A 259 -5.06 -5.13 15.77
N ALA A 260 -5.43 -5.07 14.48
CA ALA A 260 -5.53 -6.26 13.64
C ALA A 260 -4.18 -6.98 13.51
N SER A 261 -3.11 -6.20 13.34
CA SER A 261 -1.73 -6.71 13.33
C SER A 261 -1.33 -7.29 14.69
N ILE A 262 -1.74 -6.64 15.80
CA ILE A 262 -1.49 -7.14 17.16
C ILE A 262 -2.19 -8.48 17.39
N VAL A 263 -3.47 -8.58 17.03
CA VAL A 263 -4.26 -9.81 17.16
C VAL A 263 -3.64 -10.95 16.33
N PHE A 264 -3.20 -10.64 15.10
CA PHE A 264 -2.51 -11.62 14.26
C PHE A 264 -1.20 -12.10 14.91
N LEU A 265 -0.33 -11.18 15.33
CA LEU A 265 0.95 -11.51 15.93
C LEU A 265 0.80 -12.25 17.26
N TYR A 266 -0.12 -11.80 18.12
CA TYR A 266 -0.43 -12.47 19.38
C TYR A 266 -0.88 -13.92 19.15
N SER A 267 -1.77 -14.13 18.17
CA SER A 267 -2.22 -15.46 17.79
C SER A 267 -1.08 -16.33 17.29
N GLU A 268 -0.19 -15.83 16.40
CA GLU A 268 0.93 -16.65 15.95
C GLU A 268 1.98 -16.89 17.04
N TRP A 269 2.27 -15.91 17.89
CA TRP A 269 3.27 -16.07 18.95
C TRP A 269 2.82 -17.02 20.05
N LYS A 270 1.54 -16.96 20.44
CA LYS A 270 0.97 -17.89 21.43
C LYS A 270 0.94 -19.33 20.91
N ASN A 271 0.60 -19.52 19.64
CA ASN A 271 0.39 -20.86 19.09
C ASN A 271 1.64 -21.48 18.46
N ARG A 272 2.62 -20.66 18.08
CA ARG A 272 3.86 -21.08 17.42
C ARG A 272 5.06 -20.24 17.89
N PRO A 273 5.44 -20.34 19.18
CA PRO A 273 6.51 -19.50 19.74
C PRO A 273 7.86 -19.74 19.04
N ALA A 274 8.16 -20.98 18.65
CA ALA A 274 9.40 -21.37 17.98
C ALA A 274 9.40 -21.20 16.45
N ALA A 275 8.30 -20.73 15.83
CA ALA A 275 8.25 -20.57 14.38
C ALA A 275 9.17 -19.43 13.89
N LYS A 276 9.85 -19.65 12.77
CA LYS A 276 10.64 -18.61 12.09
C LYS A 276 9.79 -17.41 11.67
N SER A 277 10.44 -16.27 11.48
CA SER A 277 9.79 -15.10 10.91
C SER A 277 9.21 -15.44 9.53
N THR A 278 7.96 -15.05 9.33
CA THR A 278 7.25 -15.19 8.06
C THR A 278 7.02 -13.81 7.47
N VAL A 279 6.70 -13.76 6.18
CA VAL A 279 6.31 -12.51 5.50
C VAL A 279 5.15 -11.81 6.24
N TRP A 280 4.20 -12.58 6.78
CA TRP A 280 3.08 -12.03 7.55
C TRP A 280 3.50 -11.42 8.88
N THR A 281 4.46 -12.02 9.59
CA THR A 281 4.98 -11.41 10.83
C THR A 281 5.78 -10.14 10.50
N GLU A 282 6.56 -10.15 9.42
CA GLU A 282 7.29 -8.96 8.94
C GLU A 282 6.32 -7.81 8.58
N LEU A 283 5.26 -8.11 7.83
CA LEU A 283 4.23 -7.14 7.44
C LEU A 283 3.47 -6.58 8.65
N CYS A 284 3.02 -7.43 9.59
CA CYS A 284 2.28 -6.97 10.77
C CYS A 284 3.17 -6.14 11.71
N THR A 285 4.44 -6.53 11.87
CA THR A 285 5.42 -5.72 12.62
C THR A 285 5.63 -4.37 11.95
N MET A 286 5.81 -4.34 10.63
CA MET A 286 5.95 -3.08 9.89
C MET A 286 4.70 -2.20 10.03
N HIS A 287 3.49 -2.77 9.93
CA HIS A 287 2.23 -2.03 10.09
C HIS A 287 2.11 -1.38 11.47
N ILE A 288 2.46 -2.09 12.54
CA ILE A 288 2.47 -1.53 13.91
C ILE A 288 3.48 -0.39 14.03
N VAL A 289 4.70 -0.60 13.55
CA VAL A 289 5.75 0.42 13.62
C VAL A 289 5.43 1.62 12.73
N LEU A 290 4.71 1.43 11.63
CA LEU A 290 4.24 2.52 10.77
C LEU A 290 3.19 3.39 11.48
N VAL A 291 2.30 2.80 12.28
CA VAL A 291 1.40 3.58 13.16
C VAL A 291 2.19 4.32 14.22
N LEU A 292 3.20 3.70 14.84
CA LEU A 292 4.10 4.39 15.76
C LEU A 292 4.82 5.58 15.09
N TYR A 293 5.31 5.40 13.86
CA TYR A 293 5.88 6.50 13.06
C TYR A 293 4.87 7.64 12.89
N LEU A 294 3.62 7.34 12.55
CA LEU A 294 2.57 8.34 12.37
C LEU A 294 2.19 9.06 13.67
N LEU A 295 2.20 8.35 14.81
CA LEU A 295 2.03 8.93 16.15
C LEU A 295 3.19 9.87 16.50
N LEU A 296 4.42 9.46 16.26
CA LEU A 296 5.60 10.31 16.49
C LEU A 296 5.58 11.53 15.56
N ALA A 297 5.25 11.33 14.28
CA ALA A 297 5.06 12.42 13.34
C ALA A 297 3.93 13.35 13.78
N PHE A 298 2.84 12.82 14.39
CA PHE A 298 1.76 13.60 15.00
C PHE A 298 2.29 14.69 15.93
N VAL A 299 3.22 14.31 16.80
CA VAL A 299 3.75 15.20 17.83
C VAL A 299 4.91 16.05 17.32
N LEU A 300 5.83 15.45 16.54
CA LEU A 300 7.14 16.04 16.25
C LEU A 300 7.23 16.72 14.87
N PHE A 301 6.39 16.31 13.90
CA PHE A 301 6.49 16.84 12.53
C PHE A 301 5.16 16.76 11.73
N PRO A 302 4.29 17.79 11.84
CA PRO A 302 3.05 18.02 11.06
C PRO A 302 3.06 17.64 9.58
N PHE A 303 4.16 17.90 8.89
CA PHE A 303 4.21 17.88 7.43
C PHE A 303 4.34 16.47 6.82
N GLY A 304 4.85 15.47 7.56
CA GLY A 304 5.00 14.10 7.06
C GLY A 304 3.71 13.28 7.04
N LYS A 305 2.64 13.82 7.63
CA LYS A 305 1.44 13.07 8.05
C LYS A 305 0.52 12.67 6.91
N GLY A 306 0.28 13.57 5.94
CA GLY A 306 -0.70 13.38 4.86
C GLY A 306 -0.33 12.33 3.80
N ARG A 307 0.83 11.69 3.90
CA ARG A 307 1.44 10.95 2.78
C ARG A 307 1.61 9.44 2.97
N VAL A 308 1.52 8.95 4.20
CA VAL A 308 1.75 7.53 4.49
C VAL A 308 0.60 6.90 5.26
N TRP A 309 -0.27 7.71 5.86
CA TRP A 309 -1.34 7.21 6.72
C TRP A 309 -2.31 6.29 5.98
N TYR A 310 -2.57 6.52 4.69
CA TYR A 310 -3.43 5.68 3.86
C TYR A 310 -2.93 4.22 3.76
N CYS A 311 -1.63 3.98 3.96
CA CYS A 311 -1.07 2.62 3.99
C CYS A 311 -1.67 1.79 5.13
N ILE A 312 -2.06 2.41 6.24
CA ILE A 312 -2.62 1.72 7.41
C ILE A 312 -3.96 1.04 7.07
N PRO A 313 -5.00 1.75 6.59
CA PRO A 313 -6.26 1.12 6.17
C PRO A 313 -6.06 0.21 4.96
N LEU A 314 -5.19 0.53 3.99
CA LEU A 314 -4.93 -0.36 2.85
C LEU A 314 -4.35 -1.72 3.26
N MET A 315 -3.47 -1.76 4.26
CA MET A 315 -2.93 -3.03 4.76
C MET A 315 -4.01 -3.90 5.42
N MET A 316 -5.12 -3.33 5.91
CA MET A 316 -6.24 -4.08 6.49
C MET A 316 -6.88 -5.04 5.49
N ILE A 317 -6.89 -4.66 4.21
CA ILE A 317 -7.39 -5.46 3.09
C ILE A 317 -6.70 -6.84 3.03
N PHE A 318 -5.45 -6.93 3.49
CA PHE A 318 -4.67 -8.17 3.50
C PHE A 318 -4.54 -8.79 4.89
N ILE A 319 -4.42 -7.97 5.94
CA ILE A 319 -4.21 -8.45 7.31
C ILE A 319 -5.50 -9.03 7.90
N MET A 320 -6.66 -8.38 7.72
CA MET A 320 -7.92 -8.88 8.29
C MET A 320 -8.32 -10.27 7.74
N PRO A 321 -8.27 -10.53 6.42
CA PRO A 321 -8.54 -11.86 5.89
C PRO A 321 -7.62 -12.97 6.40
N GLN A 322 -6.43 -12.59 6.87
CA GLN A 322 -5.43 -13.53 7.36
C GLN A 322 -5.63 -13.95 8.83
N ILE A 323 -6.38 -13.17 9.61
CA ILE A 323 -6.69 -13.48 11.01
C ILE A 323 -7.48 -14.80 11.11
N ARG A 324 -7.04 -15.72 11.97
CA ARG A 324 -7.75 -16.97 12.23
C ARG A 324 -8.85 -16.71 13.26
N PHE A 325 -10.10 -16.97 12.89
CA PHE A 325 -11.22 -16.99 13.82
C PHE A 325 -11.14 -18.23 14.69
N ARG A 326 -10.60 -18.06 15.90
CA ARG A 326 -10.43 -19.16 16.88
C ARG A 326 -11.32 -19.01 18.10
N ASN A 327 -11.78 -17.80 18.37
CA ASN A 327 -12.68 -17.48 19.47
C ASN A 327 -13.65 -16.38 19.05
N ALA A 328 -14.78 -16.28 19.77
CA ALA A 328 -15.79 -15.24 19.56
C ALA A 328 -15.16 -13.84 19.59
N PHE A 329 -14.18 -13.61 20.47
CA PHE A 329 -13.44 -12.35 20.53
C PHE A 329 -12.80 -11.96 19.18
N SER A 330 -12.05 -12.86 18.54
CA SER A 330 -11.42 -12.58 17.24
C SER A 330 -12.43 -12.30 16.11
N ILE A 331 -13.62 -12.91 16.19
CA ILE A 331 -14.70 -12.69 15.24
C ILE A 331 -15.32 -11.32 15.49
N TRP A 332 -15.77 -11.04 16.71
CA TRP A 332 -16.34 -9.76 17.10
C TRP A 332 -15.37 -8.59 16.91
N TRP A 333 -14.06 -8.82 17.09
CA TRP A 333 -13.04 -7.82 16.84
C TRP A 333 -12.94 -7.46 15.36
N VAL A 334 -12.86 -8.48 14.49
CA VAL A 334 -12.84 -8.25 13.04
C VAL A 334 -14.14 -7.60 12.58
N VAL A 335 -15.29 -8.03 13.10
CA VAL A 335 -16.59 -7.38 12.84
C VAL A 335 -16.59 -5.92 13.31
N GLY A 336 -16.07 -5.63 14.50
CA GLY A 336 -15.98 -4.27 15.02
C GLY A 336 -15.15 -3.34 14.13
N ILE A 337 -13.98 -3.81 13.67
CA ILE A 337 -13.17 -3.07 12.70
C ILE A 337 -13.93 -2.88 11.38
N MET A 338 -14.63 -3.90 10.89
CA MET A 338 -15.45 -3.78 9.67
C MET A 338 -16.56 -2.73 9.85
N LEU A 339 -17.19 -2.66 11.02
CA LEU A 339 -18.22 -1.68 11.33
C LEU A 339 -17.66 -0.27 11.37
N VAL A 340 -16.47 -0.07 11.96
CA VAL A 340 -15.76 1.22 11.94
C VAL A 340 -15.45 1.64 10.51
N LEU A 341 -14.85 0.75 9.71
CA LEU A 341 -14.58 0.99 8.28
C LEU A 341 -15.86 1.35 7.52
N SER A 342 -16.94 0.61 7.74
CA SER A 342 -18.23 0.85 7.11
C SER A 342 -18.83 2.19 7.52
N ALA A 343 -18.76 2.54 8.81
CA ALA A 343 -19.25 3.80 9.33
C ALA A 343 -18.50 5.00 8.71
N GLU A 344 -17.19 4.87 8.48
CA GLU A 344 -16.41 5.92 7.79
C GLU A 344 -16.82 6.08 6.34
N VAL A 345 -16.95 4.96 5.61
CA VAL A 345 -17.39 4.97 4.21
C VAL A 345 -18.75 5.64 4.09
N ILE A 346 -19.69 5.25 4.96
CA ILE A 346 -21.06 5.79 5.01
C ILE A 346 -21.07 7.26 5.41
N LYS A 347 -20.29 7.64 6.41
CA LYS A 347 -20.18 9.04 6.84
C LYS A 347 -19.68 9.91 5.70
N SER A 348 -18.59 9.52 5.04
CA SER A 348 -18.09 10.25 3.89
C SER A 348 -19.14 10.36 2.78
N TYR A 349 -19.99 9.33 2.61
CA TYR A 349 -21.11 9.34 1.66
C TYR A 349 -22.14 10.42 1.98
N TYR A 350 -22.59 10.48 3.23
CA TYR A 350 -23.59 11.46 3.67
C TYR A 350 -23.06 12.88 3.81
N GLU A 351 -21.76 13.08 4.06
CA GLU A 351 -21.13 14.42 4.10
C GLU A 351 -21.02 15.08 2.71
N GLY A 352 -21.60 14.49 1.66
CA GLY A 352 -21.56 15.05 0.31
C GLY A 352 -20.16 15.05 -0.31
N VAL A 353 -19.18 14.42 0.35
CA VAL A 353 -17.84 14.20 -0.21
C VAL A 353 -17.97 13.39 -1.50
N TYR A 354 -18.95 12.49 -1.57
CA TYR A 354 -19.28 11.79 -2.79
C TYR A 354 -20.07 12.65 -3.77
N ALA A 355 -20.87 13.65 -3.35
CA ALA A 355 -21.58 14.55 -4.27
C ALA A 355 -20.61 15.38 -5.15
N TYR A 356 -19.42 15.71 -4.62
CA TYR A 356 -18.33 16.33 -5.38
C TYR A 356 -17.75 15.44 -6.50
N PHE A 357 -17.94 14.11 -6.40
CA PHE A 357 -17.49 13.11 -7.39
C PHE A 357 -18.64 12.42 -8.15
N ILE A 358 -19.87 12.43 -7.61
CA ILE A 358 -21.08 11.85 -8.17
C ILE A 358 -21.70 12.78 -9.23
N GLY A 359 -21.41 14.09 -9.17
CA GLY A 359 -22.05 15.08 -10.01
C GLY A 359 -23.50 15.29 -9.55
N SER A 360 -23.92 16.54 -9.44
CA SER A 360 -25.34 16.87 -9.45
C SER A 360 -25.90 16.64 -10.85
#